data_AF-A0A7J2S9S5-F1
#
_entry.id   AF-A0A7J2S9S5-F1
#
_cell.length_a   1.000
_cell.length_b   1.000
_cell.length_c   1.000
_cell.angle_alpha   90.00
_cell.angle_beta   90.00
_cell.angle_gamma   90.00
#
_symmetry.space_group_name_H-M   'P 1'
#
loop_
_entity.id
_entity.type
_entity.pdbx_description
1 polymer ?
#
loop_
_entity_poly.entity_id
_entity_poly.type
_entity_poly.pdbx_seq_one_letter_code
_entity_poly.pdbx_strand_id
1 'polypeptide(L)'
;MKIEKISNLTKGYKYLPTFILMEKRLWAVLIVVVLISSIFLIYYLEDEQGSVAQNIIINDYDPTVDVEVIFGIDRIRKIDFEKREEPQIVIDIIIDGKGFEVRNWKGLDVYPRWRHIQNVNDSKEKVSIEIKLYEMVGDEKILCDISPEQGDYTGKALELIYSLKDGSWQGEDFLGDESGYGHSSGTEDGNYNENDYEIWFDIYQTDADGDRLTWYEEVFVYGTNPNVSDAGKDYDNDGVPIEWEDKYGYNPFIPENHSSLDGDKDGVQNIEEYMMAEWYADPFRQDIFVEVDFMENRFFGHTTFPQYSKEKVISAFSKHNIMLHIDDGLMGGGGADTD
;
A
#
# COMPACT_ATOMS: atom_id res chain seq x y z
N MET A 1 -88.72 -58.20 9.49
CA MET A 1 -88.84 -59.65 9.23
C MET A 1 -87.71 -60.06 8.28
N LYS A 2 -87.14 -61.25 8.49
CA LYS A 2 -85.94 -61.80 7.85
C LYS A 2 -85.99 -61.88 6.31
N ILE A 3 -84.83 -61.58 5.71
CA ILE A 3 -84.05 -62.32 4.68
C ILE A 3 -84.75 -62.69 3.35
N GLU A 4 -84.21 -62.20 2.22
CA GLU A 4 -83.65 -63.06 1.15
C GLU A 4 -82.77 -62.29 0.15
N LYS A 5 -82.02 -63.05 -0.64
CA LYS A 5 -80.67 -62.82 -1.17
C LYS A 5 -80.67 -63.08 -2.69
N ILE A 6 -79.55 -62.78 -3.39
CA ILE A 6 -79.10 -63.33 -4.70
C ILE A 6 -79.70 -62.57 -5.92
N SER A 7 -79.02 -62.10 -6.99
CA SER A 7 -77.64 -62.21 -7.50
C SER A 7 -77.40 -61.35 -8.77
N ASN A 8 -76.13 -61.27 -9.17
CA ASN A 8 -75.56 -61.37 -10.54
C ASN A 8 -75.18 -60.12 -11.37
N LEU A 9 -73.84 -60.01 -11.58
CA LEU A 9 -73.07 -59.92 -12.86
C LEU A 9 -73.40 -58.74 -13.81
N THR A 10 -72.49 -57.98 -14.45
CA THR A 10 -71.09 -58.18 -14.90
C THR A 10 -70.56 -56.93 -15.65
N LYS A 11 -69.22 -56.79 -15.72
CA LYS A 11 -68.38 -56.11 -16.76
C LYS A 11 -68.41 -54.57 -16.81
N GLY A 12 -67.31 -53.82 -17.02
CA GLY A 12 -65.91 -54.15 -17.32
C GLY A 12 -65.21 -52.96 -18.02
N TYR A 13 -63.97 -52.67 -17.59
CA TYR A 13 -62.81 -52.05 -18.29
C TYR A 13 -62.82 -50.59 -18.81
N LYS A 14 -61.83 -49.78 -18.37
CA LYS A 14 -60.60 -49.40 -19.12
C LYS A 14 -59.95 -48.12 -18.56
N TYR A 15 -58.73 -48.20 -17.99
CA TYR A 15 -57.75 -47.08 -18.02
C TYR A 15 -56.28 -47.60 -17.97
N LEU A 16 -55.57 -47.42 -19.08
CA LEU A 16 -54.12 -47.21 -19.29
C LEU A 16 -54.06 -45.98 -20.22
N PRO A 17 -53.11 -45.01 -20.18
CA PRO A 17 -51.66 -45.22 -20.30
C PRO A 17 -50.74 -44.09 -19.73
N THR A 18 -51.19 -43.23 -18.81
CA THR A 18 -50.47 -41.99 -18.43
C THR A 18 -49.43 -42.18 -17.33
N PHE A 19 -49.61 -43.17 -16.44
CA PHE A 19 -48.75 -43.37 -15.27
C PHE A 19 -47.35 -43.90 -15.64
N ILE A 20 -47.27 -44.82 -16.60
CA ILE A 20 -46.01 -45.46 -17.04
C ILE A 20 -45.10 -44.47 -17.79
N LEU A 21 -45.68 -43.48 -18.48
CA LEU A 21 -44.91 -42.47 -19.21
C LEU A 21 -44.28 -41.42 -18.27
N MET A 22 -44.91 -41.18 -17.11
CA MET A 22 -44.45 -40.22 -16.11
C MET A 22 -43.24 -40.76 -15.31
N GLU A 23 -43.24 -42.05 -14.96
CA GLU A 23 -42.10 -42.72 -14.32
C GLU A 23 -40.84 -42.69 -15.21
N LYS A 24 -40.96 -42.97 -16.51
CA LYS A 24 -39.81 -42.97 -17.43
C LYS A 24 -39.16 -41.58 -17.58
N ARG A 25 -39.94 -40.51 -17.50
CA ARG A 25 -39.43 -39.12 -17.52
C ARG A 25 -38.72 -38.75 -16.22
N LEU A 26 -39.24 -39.21 -15.07
CA LEU A 26 -38.59 -39.06 -13.77
C LEU A 26 -37.23 -39.78 -13.70
N TRP A 27 -37.16 -41.02 -14.21
CA TRP A 27 -35.90 -41.76 -14.29
C TRP A 27 -34.88 -41.10 -15.23
N ALA A 28 -35.33 -40.54 -16.36
CA ALA A 28 -34.44 -39.81 -17.27
C ALA A 28 -33.86 -38.54 -16.63
N VAL A 29 -34.65 -37.77 -15.88
CA VAL A 29 -34.19 -36.59 -15.14
C VAL A 29 -33.21 -36.99 -14.04
N LEU A 30 -33.48 -38.06 -13.29
CA LEU A 30 -32.59 -38.57 -12.25
C LEU A 30 -31.22 -39.00 -12.81
N ILE A 31 -31.19 -39.65 -13.98
CA ILE A 31 -29.93 -40.02 -14.64
C ILE A 31 -29.15 -38.78 -15.09
N VAL A 32 -29.82 -37.76 -15.62
CA VAL A 32 -29.16 -36.50 -16.01
C VAL A 32 -28.59 -35.76 -14.79
N VAL A 33 -29.32 -35.73 -13.68
CA VAL A 33 -28.84 -35.11 -12.43
C VAL A 33 -27.64 -35.87 -11.86
N VAL A 34 -27.66 -37.20 -11.89
CA VAL A 34 -26.51 -38.02 -11.45
C VAL A 34 -25.30 -37.78 -12.36
N LEU A 35 -25.49 -37.71 -13.68
CA LEU A 35 -24.41 -37.42 -14.62
C LEU A 35 -23.82 -36.02 -14.42
N ILE A 36 -24.65 -35.00 -14.24
CA ILE A 36 -24.19 -33.63 -13.93
C ILE A 36 -23.45 -33.61 -12.59
N SER A 37 -23.95 -34.28 -11.56
CA SER A 37 -23.26 -34.37 -10.27
C SER A 37 -21.93 -35.11 -10.34
N SER A 38 -21.81 -36.12 -11.20
CA SER A 38 -20.55 -36.83 -11.43
C SER A 38 -19.55 -36.00 -12.22
N ILE A 39 -20.00 -35.17 -13.17
CA ILE A 39 -19.15 -34.21 -13.88
C ILE A 39 -18.68 -33.12 -12.92
N PHE A 40 -19.56 -32.64 -12.04
CA PHE A 40 -19.21 -31.67 -10.99
C PHE A 40 -18.21 -32.26 -9.99
N LEU A 41 -18.37 -33.54 -9.62
CA LEU A 41 -17.43 -34.26 -8.77
C LEU A 41 -16.08 -34.48 -9.45
N ILE A 42 -16.05 -34.75 -10.76
CA ILE A 42 -14.81 -34.86 -11.54
C ILE A 42 -14.10 -33.50 -11.58
N TYR A 43 -14.81 -32.40 -11.84
CA TYR A 43 -14.24 -31.04 -11.81
C TYR A 43 -13.67 -30.70 -10.42
N TYR A 44 -14.37 -31.07 -9.35
CA TYR A 44 -13.92 -30.87 -7.97
C TYR A 44 -12.70 -31.73 -7.62
N LEU A 45 -12.63 -32.96 -8.16
CA LEU A 45 -11.48 -33.87 -7.98
C LEU A 45 -10.27 -33.49 -8.86
N GLU A 46 -10.50 -32.80 -9.97
CA GLU A 46 -9.46 -32.26 -10.86
C GLU A 46 -8.85 -30.97 -10.28
N ASP A 47 -9.66 -30.17 -9.57
CA ASP A 47 -9.19 -29.05 -8.73
C ASP A 47 -8.39 -29.55 -7.50
N GLU A 48 -8.75 -30.71 -6.93
CA GLU A 48 -7.95 -31.40 -5.88
C GLU A 48 -6.67 -32.09 -6.41
N GLN A 49 -6.49 -32.22 -7.73
CA GLN A 49 -5.14 -32.36 -8.32
C GLN A 49 -4.44 -30.99 -8.38
N GLY A 50 -4.62 -30.16 -7.36
CA GLY A 50 -3.55 -29.86 -6.42
C GLY A 50 -2.19 -29.89 -7.10
N SER A 51 -1.84 -28.73 -7.67
CA SER A 51 -0.44 -28.38 -7.87
C SER A 51 0.31 -28.85 -6.64
N VAL A 52 1.28 -29.75 -6.85
CA VAL A 52 2.22 -30.05 -5.79
C VAL A 52 2.87 -28.71 -5.50
N ALA A 53 2.43 -28.02 -4.46
CA ALA A 53 3.13 -26.88 -3.90
C ALA A 53 4.49 -27.44 -3.51
N GLN A 54 5.45 -27.37 -4.43
CA GLN A 54 6.83 -27.53 -4.08
C GLN A 54 7.04 -26.46 -3.03
N ASN A 55 7.31 -26.88 -1.79
CA ASN A 55 7.90 -25.98 -0.82
C ASN A 55 9.25 -25.58 -1.42
N ILE A 56 9.27 -24.49 -2.18
CA ILE A 56 10.50 -23.84 -2.61
C ILE A 56 11.08 -23.29 -1.31
N ILE A 57 12.07 -24.00 -0.78
CA ILE A 57 12.86 -23.49 0.33
C ILE A 57 13.82 -22.50 -0.29
N ILE A 58 13.47 -21.22 -0.21
CA ILE A 58 14.36 -20.12 -0.56
C ILE A 58 15.36 -20.02 0.59
N ASN A 59 16.63 -20.30 0.29
CA ASN A 59 17.72 -20.14 1.27
C ASN A 59 18.51 -18.86 1.01
N ASP A 60 18.14 -18.12 -0.03
CA ASP A 60 18.79 -16.93 -0.54
C ASP A 60 17.75 -16.19 -1.40
N TYR A 61 17.28 -15.04 -0.92
CA TYR A 61 16.25 -14.23 -1.59
C TYR A 61 16.80 -13.45 -2.78
N ASP A 62 18.12 -13.30 -2.89
CA ASP A 62 18.77 -12.78 -4.10
C ASP A 62 20.14 -13.45 -4.31
N PRO A 63 20.26 -14.47 -5.17
CA PRO A 63 21.52 -15.15 -5.44
C PRO A 63 22.50 -14.33 -6.30
N THR A 64 22.13 -13.12 -6.73
CA THR A 64 22.94 -12.26 -7.60
C THR A 64 23.74 -11.21 -6.83
N VAL A 65 23.28 -10.82 -5.65
CA VAL A 65 23.93 -9.84 -4.76
C VAL A 65 23.89 -10.29 -3.29
N ASP A 66 24.65 -9.61 -2.42
CA ASP A 66 24.51 -9.74 -0.95
C ASP A 66 23.49 -8.67 -0.53
N VAL A 67 22.33 -9.09 -0.03
CA VAL A 67 21.21 -8.19 0.21
C VAL A 67 21.50 -7.30 1.41
N GLU A 68 21.49 -6.00 1.13
CA GLU A 68 21.43 -4.98 2.16
C GLU A 68 20.07 -4.28 2.07
N VAL A 69 19.40 -4.10 3.20
CA VAL A 69 18.18 -3.31 3.28
C VAL A 69 18.56 -1.85 3.49
N ILE A 70 17.94 -0.98 2.70
CA ILE A 70 18.12 0.46 2.73
C ILE A 70 16.86 1.09 3.29
N PHE A 71 17.02 1.81 4.42
CA PHE A 71 15.98 2.68 4.95
C PHE A 71 16.31 4.13 4.59
N GLY A 72 15.47 4.72 3.75
CA GLY A 72 15.60 6.10 3.32
C GLY A 72 14.69 7.05 4.08
N ILE A 73 15.22 8.21 4.45
CA ILE A 73 14.48 9.29 5.09
C ILE A 73 14.48 10.48 4.14
N ASP A 74 13.30 10.85 3.68
CA ASP A 74 13.12 11.91 2.69
C ASP A 74 12.71 13.22 3.32
N ARG A 75 11.76 13.18 4.27
CA ARG A 75 11.25 14.35 4.98
C ARG A 75 10.92 14.01 6.43
N ILE A 76 11.13 14.97 7.32
CA ILE A 76 10.70 14.92 8.71
C ILE A 76 10.06 16.26 9.05
N ARG A 77 8.89 16.25 9.65
CA ARG A 77 8.16 17.47 9.98
C ARG A 77 7.56 17.44 11.37
N LYS A 78 7.69 18.55 12.11
CA LYS A 78 7.03 18.74 13.40
C LYS A 78 5.61 19.26 13.17
N ILE A 79 4.62 18.62 13.78
CA ILE A 79 3.20 19.00 13.64
C ILE A 79 2.87 20.22 14.49
N ASP A 80 3.13 20.14 15.79
CA ASP A 80 2.76 21.15 16.77
C ASP A 80 3.99 21.93 17.24
N PHE A 81 4.07 23.18 16.78
CA PHE A 81 5.20 24.06 17.04
C PHE A 81 4.76 25.50 17.32
N GLU A 82 5.57 26.23 18.07
CA GLU A 82 5.46 27.67 18.28
C GLU A 82 6.33 28.49 17.32
N LYS A 83 6.01 29.78 17.23
CA LYS A 83 6.73 30.68 16.33
C LYS A 83 8.21 30.80 16.74
N ARG A 84 9.10 30.53 15.77
CA ARG A 84 10.58 30.53 15.91
C ARG A 84 11.17 29.32 16.64
N GLU A 85 10.39 28.25 16.81
CA GLU A 85 10.98 26.95 17.15
C GLU A 85 11.91 26.47 16.04
N GLU A 86 13.01 25.84 16.45
CA GLU A 86 13.98 25.20 15.55
C GLU A 86 14.48 23.91 16.21
N PRO A 87 13.64 22.86 16.23
CA PRO A 87 13.95 21.63 16.94
C PRO A 87 15.21 20.98 16.36
N GLN A 88 15.99 20.32 17.21
CA GLN A 88 17.15 19.52 16.81
C GLN A 88 16.75 18.06 16.86
N ILE A 89 16.79 17.40 15.70
CA ILE A 89 16.24 16.06 15.51
C ILE A 89 17.37 15.03 15.52
N VAL A 90 17.10 13.92 16.19
CA VAL A 90 17.93 12.71 16.22
C VAL A 90 17.04 11.52 15.90
N ILE A 91 17.50 10.60 15.06
CA ILE A 91 16.78 9.37 14.74
C ILE A 91 17.66 8.17 15.07
N ASP A 92 17.10 7.18 15.77
CA ASP A 92 17.67 5.85 15.90
C ASP A 92 16.94 4.92 14.93
N ILE A 93 17.67 4.28 14.03
CA ILE A 93 17.18 3.31 13.03
C ILE A 93 17.70 1.94 13.43
N ILE A 94 16.82 0.97 13.62
CA ILE A 94 17.18 -0.38 14.05
C ILE A 94 16.68 -1.35 12.99
N ILE A 95 17.59 -1.98 12.25
CA ILE A 95 17.25 -2.99 11.23
C ILE A 95 17.85 -4.32 11.68
N ASP A 96 17.01 -5.35 11.83
CA ASP A 96 17.38 -6.68 12.34
C ASP A 96 18.17 -6.62 13.66
N GLY A 97 17.75 -5.70 14.56
CA GLY A 97 18.36 -5.50 15.87
C GLY A 97 19.72 -4.78 15.85
N LYS A 98 20.20 -4.32 14.68
CA LYS A 98 21.40 -3.49 14.56
C LYS A 98 20.97 -2.02 14.49
N GLY A 99 21.34 -1.25 15.52
CA GLY A 99 20.97 0.16 15.64
C GLY A 99 22.01 1.11 15.03
N PHE A 100 21.54 2.16 14.37
CA PHE A 100 22.31 3.28 13.86
C PHE A 100 21.65 4.60 14.27
N GLU A 101 22.43 5.53 14.82
CA GLU A 101 21.94 6.84 15.24
C GLU A 101 22.36 7.91 14.22
N VAL A 102 21.39 8.71 13.78
CA VAL A 102 21.58 9.85 12.89
C VAL A 102 21.30 11.14 13.66
N ARG A 103 22.17 12.15 13.49
CA ARG A 103 22.07 13.46 14.15
C ARG A 103 22.19 14.60 13.14
N ASN A 104 22.02 15.81 13.67
CA ASN A 104 22.33 17.11 13.03
C ASN A 104 21.27 17.65 12.06
N TRP A 105 20.03 17.20 12.15
CA TRP A 105 18.93 17.87 11.47
C TRP A 105 18.30 18.92 12.38
N LYS A 106 17.99 20.08 11.81
CA LYS A 106 17.47 21.21 12.56
C LYS A 106 16.43 21.96 11.74
N GLY A 107 15.26 22.17 12.31
CA GLY A 107 14.16 22.88 11.65
C GLY A 107 12.81 22.19 11.84
N LEU A 108 11.74 22.91 11.55
CA LEU A 108 10.37 22.41 11.67
C LEU A 108 10.00 21.41 10.57
N ASP A 109 10.46 21.68 9.34
CA ASP A 109 10.30 20.81 8.17
C ASP A 109 11.69 20.66 7.55
N VAL A 110 12.21 19.44 7.53
CA VAL A 110 13.55 19.12 7.03
C VAL A 110 13.48 18.02 5.99
N TYR A 111 14.38 18.10 5.00
CA TYR A 111 14.47 17.13 3.89
C TYR A 111 15.84 16.44 3.92
N PRO A 112 16.08 15.47 4.82
CA PRO A 112 17.38 14.83 4.98
C PRO A 112 17.93 14.24 3.69
N ARG A 113 17.07 13.62 2.86
CA ARG A 113 17.45 12.83 1.68
C ARG A 113 18.63 11.91 1.99
N TRP A 114 18.50 11.19 3.10
CA TRP A 114 19.56 10.39 3.69
C TRP A 114 19.15 8.92 3.69
N ARG A 115 20.12 8.00 3.64
CA ARG A 115 19.91 6.56 3.52
C ARG A 115 20.78 5.82 4.55
N HIS A 116 20.18 4.90 5.32
CA HIS A 116 20.91 3.90 6.10
C HIS A 116 20.94 2.59 5.34
N ILE A 117 22.10 1.95 5.25
CA ILE A 117 22.28 0.66 4.58
C ILE A 117 22.67 -0.36 5.65
N GLN A 118 21.94 -1.47 5.71
CA GLN A 118 22.21 -2.54 6.66
C GLN A 118 22.18 -3.89 5.96
N ASN A 119 23.33 -4.58 5.95
CA ASN A 119 23.41 -6.00 5.62
C ASN A 119 22.50 -6.83 6.55
N VAL A 120 21.69 -7.70 5.95
CA VAL A 120 20.67 -8.55 6.61
C VAL A 120 20.97 -10.04 6.41
N ASN A 121 20.05 -10.90 6.82
CA ASN A 121 20.15 -12.34 6.55
C ASN A 121 19.21 -12.75 5.42
N ASP A 122 19.79 -12.87 4.24
CA ASP A 122 19.11 -13.08 2.95
C ASP A 122 18.50 -14.49 2.84
N SER A 123 18.70 -15.36 3.84
CA SER A 123 17.98 -16.63 3.95
C SER A 123 16.61 -16.51 4.64
N LYS A 124 16.24 -15.30 5.08
CA LYS A 124 14.97 -15.02 5.75
C LYS A 124 14.21 -13.93 5.01
N GLU A 125 12.92 -14.15 4.82
CA GLU A 125 12.06 -13.18 4.13
C GLU A 125 11.91 -11.87 4.89
N LYS A 126 11.68 -11.98 6.21
CA LYS A 126 11.19 -10.87 7.01
C LYS A 126 12.34 -10.21 7.76
N VAL A 127 12.47 -8.91 7.56
CA VAL A 127 13.44 -8.03 8.22
C VAL A 127 12.67 -7.07 9.10
N SER A 128 13.00 -7.03 10.39
CA SER A 128 12.35 -6.10 11.34
C SER A 128 13.03 -4.74 11.28
N ILE A 129 12.24 -3.67 11.22
CA ILE A 129 12.70 -2.28 11.19
C ILE A 129 11.97 -1.52 12.29
N GLU A 130 12.73 -0.81 13.13
CA GLU A 130 12.20 0.03 14.20
C GLU A 130 12.86 1.41 14.12
N ILE A 131 12.05 2.47 14.08
CA ILE A 131 12.51 3.86 13.97
C ILE A 131 12.06 4.63 15.21
N LYS A 132 13.01 5.32 15.85
CA LYS A 132 12.73 6.23 16.98
C LYS A 132 13.20 7.62 16.66
N LEU A 133 12.29 8.59 16.77
CA LEU A 133 12.59 10.00 16.57
C LEU A 133 12.70 10.71 17.92
N TYR A 134 13.71 11.55 18.08
CA TYR A 134 13.91 12.35 19.28
C TYR A 134 14.13 13.82 18.94
N GLU A 135 13.61 14.69 19.80
CA GLU A 135 13.98 16.11 19.85
C GLU A 135 14.99 16.32 20.99
N MET A 136 16.07 17.05 20.70
CA MET A 136 17.06 17.41 21.72
C MET A 136 16.61 18.65 22.51
N VAL A 137 16.50 18.50 23.82
CA VAL A 137 16.26 19.62 24.76
C VAL A 137 17.50 19.76 25.65
N GLY A 138 18.40 20.67 25.28
CA GLY A 138 19.73 20.73 25.88
C GLY A 138 20.55 19.50 25.49
N ASP A 139 20.94 18.68 26.47
CA ASP A 139 21.68 17.43 26.25
C ASP A 139 20.77 16.18 26.36
N GLU A 140 19.47 16.36 26.64
CA GLU A 140 18.52 15.27 26.79
C GLU A 140 17.80 14.96 25.47
N LYS A 141 17.65 13.67 25.17
CA LYS A 141 16.78 13.18 24.09
C LYS A 141 15.37 13.03 24.61
N ILE A 142 14.42 13.76 24.04
CA ILE A 142 12.99 13.60 24.30
C ILE A 142 12.40 12.81 23.15
N LEU A 143 11.81 11.64 23.44
CA LEU A 143 11.15 10.80 22.44
C LEU A 143 9.94 11.54 21.86
N CYS A 144 9.90 11.63 20.54
CA CYS A 144 8.79 12.19 19.79
C CYS A 144 7.86 11.06 19.35
N ASP A 145 6.63 11.44 18.99
CA ASP A 145 5.67 10.50 18.44
C ASP A 145 5.66 10.57 16.92
N ILE A 146 5.85 9.42 16.29
CA ILE A 146 5.71 9.21 14.84
C ILE A 146 4.87 7.96 14.54
N SER A 147 4.26 7.35 15.56
CA SER A 147 3.55 6.07 15.45
C SER A 147 2.04 6.31 15.36
N PRO A 148 1.31 5.49 14.60
CA PRO A 148 -0.15 5.50 14.64
C PRO A 148 -0.72 4.77 15.87
N GLU A 149 0.09 4.06 16.65
CA GLU A 149 -0.36 3.36 17.84
C GLU A 149 -0.40 4.25 19.08
N GLN A 150 -1.41 4.07 19.94
CA GLN A 150 -1.46 4.78 21.23
C GLN A 150 -0.44 4.22 22.23
N GLY A 151 0.38 5.08 22.84
CA GLY A 151 1.09 4.75 24.08
C GLY A 151 2.25 5.67 24.45
N ASP A 152 2.56 5.76 25.75
CA ASP A 152 3.60 6.68 26.27
C ASP A 152 5.03 6.40 25.74
N TYR A 153 5.31 5.17 25.29
CA TYR A 153 6.67 4.73 24.89
C TYR A 153 6.71 3.73 23.74
N THR A 154 5.81 2.74 23.73
CA THR A 154 5.76 1.73 22.66
C THR A 154 5.07 2.30 21.42
N GLY A 155 3.93 2.97 21.60
CA GLY A 155 3.21 3.67 20.52
C GLY A 155 3.81 5.05 20.21
N LYS A 156 5.13 5.10 20.01
CA LYS A 156 5.85 6.31 19.58
C LYS A 156 6.94 5.99 18.56
N ALA A 157 7.44 4.75 18.59
CA ALA A 157 8.38 4.25 17.62
C ALA A 157 7.61 3.68 16.44
N LEU A 158 8.10 3.89 15.23
CA LEU A 158 7.54 3.29 14.03
C LEU A 158 8.08 1.86 13.88
N GLU A 159 7.20 0.86 13.92
CA GLU A 159 7.55 -0.57 13.80
C GLU A 159 7.07 -1.17 12.46
N LEU A 160 8.02 -1.68 11.68
CA LEU A 160 7.79 -2.22 10.33
C LEU A 160 8.44 -3.60 10.15
N ILE A 161 7.87 -4.37 9.22
CA ILE A 161 8.39 -5.65 8.76
C ILE A 161 8.52 -5.60 7.25
N TYR A 162 9.76 -5.49 6.78
CA TYR A 162 10.11 -5.51 5.36
C TYR A 162 10.24 -6.94 4.84
N SER A 163 9.89 -7.16 3.57
CA SER A 163 9.84 -8.45 2.89
C SER A 163 10.89 -8.50 1.78
N LEU A 164 11.95 -9.29 1.95
CA LEU A 164 13.00 -9.48 0.93
C LEU A 164 12.49 -10.15 -0.36
N LYS A 165 11.26 -10.68 -0.32
CA LYS A 165 10.63 -11.44 -1.39
C LYS A 165 9.96 -10.55 -2.44
N ASP A 166 9.38 -9.44 -2.02
CA ASP A 166 8.47 -8.66 -2.85
C ASP A 166 8.59 -7.15 -2.57
N GLY A 167 9.71 -6.74 -1.99
CA GLY A 167 10.02 -5.33 -1.74
C GLY A 167 9.07 -4.59 -0.80
N SER A 168 8.00 -5.23 -0.34
CA SER A 168 6.92 -4.63 0.42
C SER A 168 7.24 -4.60 1.91
N TRP A 169 6.56 -3.70 2.63
CA TRP A 169 6.53 -3.74 4.08
C TRP A 169 5.10 -3.65 4.63
N GLN A 170 4.98 -4.07 5.89
CA GLN A 170 3.76 -4.02 6.68
C GLN A 170 4.11 -3.66 8.12
N GLY A 171 3.11 -3.39 8.94
CA GLY A 171 3.29 -3.04 10.34
C GLY A 171 2.41 -1.86 10.66
N GLU A 172 3.02 -0.82 11.23
CA GLU A 172 2.36 0.45 11.49
C GLU A 172 2.12 1.30 10.23
N ASP A 173 2.96 1.15 9.19
CA ASP A 173 2.71 1.63 7.84
C ASP A 173 2.60 0.43 6.89
N PHE A 174 1.64 0.47 5.97
CA PHE A 174 1.39 -0.59 5.01
C PHE A 174 0.67 -0.08 3.76
N LEU A 175 0.81 -0.81 2.65
CA LEU A 175 0.17 -0.43 1.39
C LEU A 175 -1.35 -0.24 1.53
N GLY A 176 -1.81 0.98 1.25
CA GLY A 176 -3.22 1.35 1.29
C GLY A 176 -3.76 1.76 2.66
N ASP A 177 -2.88 2.11 3.61
CA ASP A 177 -3.28 2.82 4.82
C ASP A 177 -3.75 4.27 4.51
N GLU A 178 -4.40 4.90 5.49
CA GLU A 178 -4.99 6.24 5.29
C GLU A 178 -3.93 7.35 5.26
N SER A 179 -2.73 7.11 5.77
CA SER A 179 -1.62 8.06 5.85
C SER A 179 -0.71 8.04 4.63
N GLY A 180 -0.85 7.03 3.76
CA GLY A 180 -0.10 6.83 2.53
C GLY A 180 1.16 6.02 2.75
N TYR A 181 1.53 5.20 1.77
CA TYR A 181 2.59 4.21 1.88
C TYR A 181 3.98 4.86 1.92
N GLY A 182 4.73 4.60 3.00
CA GLY A 182 6.00 5.28 3.27
C GLY A 182 5.84 6.61 4.00
N HIS A 183 4.73 6.79 4.71
CA HIS A 183 4.45 7.95 5.53
C HIS A 183 3.76 7.58 6.84
N SER A 184 4.32 8.03 7.95
CA SER A 184 3.76 7.82 9.28
C SER A 184 3.73 9.13 10.07
N SER A 185 2.65 9.30 10.84
CA SER A 185 2.40 10.48 11.67
C SER A 185 1.98 10.09 13.08
N GLY A 186 2.57 10.74 14.08
CA GLY A 186 2.12 10.65 15.48
C GLY A 186 0.69 11.17 15.71
N THR A 187 0.07 11.82 14.72
CA THR A 187 -1.33 12.29 14.86
C THR A 187 -2.37 11.24 14.57
N GLU A 188 -1.98 10.10 13.99
CA GLU A 188 -2.90 9.05 13.53
C GLU A 188 -3.60 8.32 14.68
N ASP A 189 -2.99 8.32 15.87
CA ASP A 189 -3.55 7.76 17.10
C ASP A 189 -4.71 8.61 17.69
N GLY A 190 -4.90 9.82 17.15
CA GLY A 190 -5.90 10.82 17.54
C GLY A 190 -5.53 11.68 18.76
N ASN A 191 -4.30 11.58 19.28
CA ASN A 191 -3.83 12.27 20.48
C ASN A 191 -2.89 13.43 20.16
N TYR A 192 -3.48 14.57 19.79
CA TYR A 192 -2.72 15.78 19.43
C TYR A 192 -2.10 16.55 20.62
N ASN A 193 -1.96 15.93 21.81
CA ASN A 193 -1.34 16.56 22.98
C ASN A 193 0.04 15.99 23.27
N GLU A 194 0.70 15.44 22.27
CA GLU A 194 2.04 14.88 22.35
C GLU A 194 3.01 15.66 21.46
N ASN A 195 4.25 15.18 21.35
CA ASN A 195 5.24 15.81 20.49
C ASN A 195 5.20 15.12 19.12
N ASP A 196 4.15 15.42 18.35
CA ASP A 196 3.84 14.74 17.10
C ASP A 196 4.74 15.21 15.96
N TYR A 197 5.23 14.22 15.22
CA TYR A 197 6.01 14.38 14.02
C TYR A 197 5.44 13.50 12.90
N GLU A 198 5.70 13.94 11.68
CA GLU A 198 5.54 13.15 10.47
C GLU A 198 6.92 12.76 9.94
N ILE A 199 6.99 11.57 9.34
CA ILE A 199 8.16 11.07 8.62
C ILE A 199 7.74 10.50 7.28
N TRP A 200 8.45 10.90 6.22
CA TRP A 200 8.37 10.29 4.89
C TRP A 200 9.63 9.49 4.68
N PHE A 201 9.44 8.23 4.30
CA PHE A 201 10.50 7.27 4.17
C PHE A 201 10.24 6.33 2.99
N ASP A 202 11.28 5.58 2.66
CA ASP A 202 11.24 4.60 1.60
C ASP A 202 12.12 3.43 2.01
N ILE A 203 11.67 2.21 1.74
CA ILE A 203 12.41 0.99 2.10
C ILE A 203 12.61 0.18 0.83
N TYR A 204 13.85 -0.19 0.57
CA TYR A 204 14.20 -1.01 -0.57
C TYR A 204 15.44 -1.82 -0.24
N GLN A 205 15.82 -2.71 -1.14
CA GLN A 205 17.00 -3.52 -0.99
C GLN A 205 17.96 -3.31 -2.15
N THR A 206 19.22 -3.70 -1.97
CA THR A 206 20.15 -3.79 -3.10
C THR A 206 19.64 -4.81 -4.10
N ASP A 207 19.66 -4.44 -5.37
CA ASP A 207 19.36 -5.28 -6.53
C ASP A 207 20.57 -5.28 -7.49
N ALA A 208 20.53 -6.14 -8.51
CA ALA A 208 21.68 -6.31 -9.40
C ALA A 208 21.79 -5.24 -10.50
N ASP A 209 20.69 -4.59 -10.89
CA ASP A 209 20.66 -3.65 -12.00
C ASP A 209 20.04 -2.27 -11.69
N GLY A 210 19.59 -2.04 -10.45
CA GLY A 210 19.19 -0.73 -9.96
C GLY A 210 17.78 -0.28 -10.34
N ASP A 211 16.86 -1.20 -10.66
CA ASP A 211 15.49 -0.87 -11.08
C ASP A 211 14.41 -0.95 -10.00
N ARG A 212 14.80 -1.34 -8.78
CA ARG A 212 13.97 -1.46 -7.57
C ARG A 212 13.06 -2.68 -7.51
N LEU A 213 13.14 -3.60 -8.46
CA LEU A 213 12.46 -4.89 -8.36
C LEU A 213 13.33 -5.89 -7.58
N THR A 214 12.71 -6.72 -6.75
CA THR A 214 13.46 -7.79 -6.11
C THR A 214 13.74 -8.92 -7.10
N TRP A 215 14.86 -9.62 -6.92
CA TRP A 215 15.18 -10.80 -7.72
C TRP A 215 14.04 -11.84 -7.73
N TYR A 216 13.33 -11.99 -6.61
CA TYR A 216 12.23 -12.94 -6.52
C TYR A 216 11.04 -12.52 -7.39
N GLU A 217 10.69 -11.25 -7.40
CA GLU A 217 9.64 -10.71 -8.27
C GLU A 217 9.98 -10.96 -9.73
N GLU A 218 11.18 -10.56 -10.13
CA GLU A 218 11.61 -10.70 -11.51
C GLU A 218 11.61 -12.17 -11.97
N VAL A 219 12.11 -13.10 -11.15
CA VAL A 219 12.21 -14.51 -11.55
C VAL A 219 10.89 -15.26 -11.46
N PHE A 220 10.10 -15.03 -10.41
CA PHE A 220 8.94 -15.87 -10.08
C PHE A 220 7.59 -15.19 -10.29
N VAL A 221 7.54 -13.86 -10.31
CA VAL A 221 6.30 -13.09 -10.47
C VAL A 221 6.20 -12.55 -11.90
N TYR A 222 7.19 -11.79 -12.35
CA TYR A 222 7.19 -11.08 -13.63
C TYR A 222 7.83 -11.85 -14.78
N GLY A 223 8.78 -12.74 -14.48
CA GLY A 223 9.54 -13.48 -15.50
C GLY A 223 10.48 -12.59 -16.31
N THR A 224 10.94 -11.47 -15.74
CA THR A 224 11.96 -10.58 -16.28
C THR A 224 13.37 -11.10 -15.96
N ASN A 225 14.40 -10.30 -16.22
CA ASN A 225 15.79 -10.72 -16.07
C ASN A 225 16.49 -9.85 -15.02
N PRO A 226 16.90 -10.42 -13.86
CA PRO A 226 17.50 -9.67 -12.74
C PRO A 226 18.85 -9.00 -12.95
N ASN A 227 19.29 -8.86 -14.20
CA ASN A 227 20.53 -8.19 -14.54
C ASN A 227 20.31 -7.16 -15.67
N VAL A 228 19.04 -6.86 -15.97
CA VAL A 228 18.62 -5.95 -17.04
C VAL A 228 17.44 -5.12 -16.56
N SER A 229 17.77 -3.91 -16.10
CA SER A 229 16.81 -2.93 -15.60
C SER A 229 15.53 -2.80 -16.45
N ASP A 230 14.41 -2.89 -15.76
CA ASP A 230 13.04 -2.71 -16.22
C ASP A 230 12.48 -1.32 -15.94
N ALA A 231 13.21 -0.47 -15.21
CA ALA A 231 12.79 0.88 -14.86
C ALA A 231 12.26 1.69 -16.06
N GLY A 232 11.06 2.25 -15.88
CA GLY A 232 10.34 3.06 -16.86
C GLY A 232 9.66 2.26 -17.97
N LYS A 233 9.66 0.92 -17.93
CA LYS A 233 8.91 0.10 -18.89
C LYS A 233 7.44 0.01 -18.48
N ASP A 234 6.58 0.31 -19.44
CA ASP A 234 5.14 0.08 -19.38
C ASP A 234 4.85 -1.17 -20.23
N TYR A 235 4.69 -2.32 -19.56
CA TYR A 235 4.67 -3.63 -20.21
C TYR A 235 3.32 -3.93 -20.87
N ASP A 236 2.22 -3.42 -20.32
CA ASP A 236 0.87 -3.63 -20.82
C ASP A 236 0.28 -2.43 -21.60
N ASN A 237 0.99 -1.31 -21.63
CA ASN A 237 0.70 -0.08 -22.37
C ASN A 237 -0.53 0.67 -21.85
N ASP A 238 -0.72 0.72 -20.53
CA ASP A 238 -1.81 1.47 -19.90
C ASP A 238 -1.41 2.88 -19.42
N GLY A 239 -0.12 3.23 -19.54
CA GLY A 239 0.44 4.56 -19.31
C GLY A 239 1.22 4.73 -18.02
N VAL A 240 1.36 3.69 -17.21
CA VAL A 240 2.12 3.68 -15.95
C VAL A 240 3.28 2.68 -16.03
N PRO A 241 4.47 2.98 -15.46
CA PRO A 241 5.60 2.07 -15.52
C PRO A 241 5.60 1.04 -14.37
N ILE A 242 6.29 -0.07 -14.62
CA ILE A 242 6.41 -1.23 -13.72
C ILE A 242 6.79 -0.85 -12.28
N GLU A 243 7.74 0.07 -12.06
CA GLU A 243 8.17 0.43 -10.71
C GLU A 243 7.09 1.13 -9.88
N TRP A 244 6.16 1.84 -10.53
CA TRP A 244 5.04 2.47 -9.85
C TRP A 244 3.93 1.45 -9.59
N GLU A 245 3.64 0.62 -10.58
CA GLU A 245 2.63 -0.43 -10.45
C GLU A 245 2.99 -1.42 -9.34
N ASP A 246 4.25 -1.89 -9.33
CA ASP A 246 4.79 -2.77 -8.31
C ASP A 246 4.68 -2.16 -6.90
N LYS A 247 5.15 -0.92 -6.74
CA LYS A 247 5.09 -0.19 -5.46
C LYS A 247 3.67 -0.09 -4.90
N TYR A 248 2.68 0.14 -5.77
CA TYR A 248 1.29 0.36 -5.36
C TYR A 248 0.39 -0.88 -5.53
N GLY A 249 0.97 -2.05 -5.81
CA GLY A 249 0.26 -3.33 -5.85
C GLY A 249 -0.61 -3.56 -7.08
N TYR A 250 -0.35 -2.85 -8.17
CA TYR A 250 -0.90 -3.13 -9.51
C TYR A 250 -0.09 -4.22 -10.22
N ASN A 251 -0.61 -4.75 -11.33
CA ASN A 251 0.07 -5.81 -12.07
C ASN A 251 0.65 -5.26 -13.38
N PRO A 252 1.99 -5.16 -13.51
CA PRO A 252 2.64 -4.56 -14.69
C PRO A 252 2.35 -5.21 -16.05
N PHE A 253 1.67 -6.36 -16.06
CA PHE A 253 1.37 -7.13 -17.27
C PHE A 253 -0.14 -7.28 -17.52
N ILE A 254 -0.99 -6.59 -16.75
CA ILE A 254 -2.45 -6.61 -16.89
C ILE A 254 -2.95 -5.17 -16.91
N PRO A 255 -3.45 -4.68 -18.06
CA PRO A 255 -3.76 -3.27 -18.21
C PRO A 255 -4.94 -2.87 -17.32
N GLU A 256 -4.72 -1.82 -16.54
CA GLU A 256 -5.71 -1.12 -15.75
C GLU A 256 -6.21 0.15 -16.46
N ASN A 257 -7.16 0.86 -15.83
CA ASN A 257 -7.62 2.16 -16.35
C ASN A 257 -7.20 3.29 -15.40
N HIS A 258 -5.88 3.45 -15.24
CA HIS A 258 -5.26 4.45 -14.35
C HIS A 258 -5.71 5.89 -14.64
N SER A 259 -6.19 6.18 -15.85
CA SER A 259 -6.80 7.47 -16.20
C SER A 259 -8.18 7.71 -15.56
N SER A 260 -8.73 6.74 -14.82
CA SER A 260 -10.04 6.85 -14.16
C SER A 260 -10.10 6.23 -12.77
N LEU A 261 -9.05 5.51 -12.36
CA LEU A 261 -8.91 4.99 -11.01
C LEU A 261 -8.51 6.15 -10.10
N ASP A 262 -9.21 6.24 -8.97
CA ASP A 262 -9.10 7.27 -7.94
C ASP A 262 -9.51 6.55 -6.65
N GLY A 263 -8.52 5.87 -6.05
CA GLY A 263 -8.74 4.85 -5.02
C GLY A 263 -9.26 5.45 -3.72
N ASP A 264 -8.66 6.57 -3.35
CA ASP A 264 -8.89 7.35 -2.16
C ASP A 264 -10.05 8.36 -2.34
N LYS A 265 -10.33 8.83 -3.56
CA LYS A 265 -11.44 9.73 -3.95
C LYS A 265 -11.21 11.20 -3.60
N ASP A 266 -9.97 11.66 -3.64
CA ASP A 266 -9.66 13.08 -3.54
C ASP A 266 -9.91 13.85 -4.86
N GLY A 267 -10.13 13.12 -5.96
CA GLY A 267 -10.36 13.67 -7.29
C GLY A 267 -9.12 13.73 -8.18
N VAL A 268 -8.00 13.14 -7.74
CA VAL A 268 -6.77 12.94 -8.50
C VAL A 268 -6.71 11.48 -8.94
N GLN A 269 -6.54 11.23 -10.24
CA GLN A 269 -6.54 9.86 -10.76
C GLN A 269 -5.13 9.24 -10.63
N ASN A 270 -5.02 7.92 -10.61
CA ASN A 270 -3.73 7.21 -10.54
C ASN A 270 -2.69 7.71 -11.56
N ILE A 271 -3.12 8.06 -12.79
CA ILE A 271 -2.20 8.59 -13.80
C ILE A 271 -1.61 9.95 -13.39
N GLU A 272 -2.38 10.77 -12.69
CA GLU A 272 -1.97 12.07 -12.14
C GLU A 272 -1.12 11.87 -10.89
N GLU A 273 -1.51 10.96 -10.00
CA GLU A 273 -0.72 10.51 -8.84
C GLU A 273 0.68 10.05 -9.27
N TYR A 274 0.78 9.22 -10.31
CA TYR A 274 2.06 8.83 -10.91
C TYR A 274 2.88 10.03 -11.39
N MET A 275 2.27 10.98 -12.11
CA MET A 275 2.96 12.19 -12.56
C MET A 275 3.43 13.09 -11.40
N MET A 276 2.83 12.93 -10.23
CA MET A 276 3.07 13.75 -9.04
C MET A 276 3.80 13.00 -7.93
N ALA A 277 4.27 11.77 -8.20
CA ALA A 277 4.94 10.92 -7.23
C ALA A 277 6.19 11.57 -6.59
N GLU A 278 6.91 12.44 -7.34
CA GLU A 278 8.04 13.21 -6.79
C GLU A 278 7.64 14.18 -5.66
N TRP A 279 6.36 14.53 -5.58
CA TRP A 279 5.75 15.35 -4.55
C TRP A 279 5.02 14.51 -3.49
N TYR A 280 5.35 13.23 -3.39
CA TYR A 280 4.79 12.26 -2.44
C TYR A 280 3.30 11.97 -2.64
N ALA A 281 2.74 12.22 -3.83
CA ALA A 281 1.37 11.81 -4.15
C ALA A 281 1.22 10.28 -3.96
N ASP A 282 0.07 9.84 -3.45
CA ASP A 282 -0.23 8.44 -3.13
C ASP A 282 -1.68 8.08 -3.55
N PRO A 283 -1.89 7.03 -4.37
CA PRO A 283 -3.21 6.68 -4.91
C PRO A 283 -4.23 6.16 -3.88
N PHE A 284 -3.83 5.99 -2.62
CA PHE A 284 -4.67 5.48 -1.54
C PHE A 284 -4.85 6.47 -0.37
N ARG A 285 -4.17 7.62 -0.42
CA ARG A 285 -4.30 8.69 0.57
C ARG A 285 -5.00 9.90 -0.02
N GLN A 286 -5.76 10.60 0.82
CA GLN A 286 -6.37 11.88 0.45
C GLN A 286 -5.32 12.97 0.29
N ASP A 287 -5.15 13.46 -0.93
CA ASP A 287 -4.25 14.54 -1.26
C ASP A 287 -5.00 15.81 -1.70
N ILE A 288 -4.45 16.97 -1.36
CA ILE A 288 -4.95 18.27 -1.82
C ILE A 288 -3.78 19.06 -2.35
N PHE A 289 -3.83 19.37 -3.65
CA PHE A 289 -2.85 20.23 -4.30
C PHE A 289 -3.38 21.65 -4.44
N VAL A 290 -2.63 22.62 -3.89
CA VAL A 290 -2.97 24.04 -3.92
C VAL A 290 -1.81 24.84 -4.50
N GLU A 291 -2.06 25.47 -5.64
CA GLU A 291 -1.19 26.51 -6.18
C GLU A 291 -1.53 27.86 -5.54
N VAL A 292 -0.51 28.61 -5.10
CA VAL A 292 -0.66 29.91 -4.45
C VAL A 292 0.05 30.99 -5.26
N ASP A 293 -0.75 31.82 -5.91
CA ASP A 293 -0.28 33.03 -6.59
C ASP A 293 -0.14 34.23 -5.67
N PHE A 294 0.80 35.11 -6.02
CA PHE A 294 1.08 36.33 -5.28
C PHE A 294 0.70 37.57 -6.06
N MET A 295 0.09 38.54 -5.37
CA MET A 295 -0.19 39.85 -5.92
C MET A 295 0.85 40.87 -5.45
N GLU A 296 1.19 41.81 -6.34
CA GLU A 296 1.92 43.01 -5.94
C GLU A 296 1.04 43.93 -5.09
N ASN A 297 1.51 44.25 -3.89
CA ASN A 297 0.92 45.27 -3.05
C ASN A 297 1.56 46.64 -3.36
N ARG A 298 0.71 47.62 -3.70
CA ARG A 298 1.10 49.00 -4.00
C ARG A 298 1.98 49.68 -2.95
N PHE A 299 1.88 49.28 -1.67
CA PHE A 299 2.59 49.92 -0.55
C PHE A 299 3.67 49.04 0.07
N PHE A 300 3.55 47.72 -0.02
CA PHE A 300 4.42 46.76 0.68
C PHE A 300 5.22 45.84 -0.24
N GLY A 301 5.08 45.97 -1.57
CA GLY A 301 5.75 45.12 -2.54
C GLY A 301 5.03 43.78 -2.72
N HIS A 302 5.75 42.75 -3.15
CA HIS A 302 5.19 41.43 -3.41
C HIS A 302 4.66 40.78 -2.11
N THR A 303 3.44 40.25 -2.16
CA THR A 303 2.91 39.44 -1.05
C THR A 303 3.59 38.07 -1.03
N THR A 304 3.64 37.42 0.13
CA THR A 304 4.24 36.08 0.29
C THR A 304 3.35 35.25 1.22
N PHE A 305 3.47 33.92 1.14
CA PHE A 305 2.85 33.00 2.09
C PHE A 305 3.91 32.53 3.09
N PRO A 306 4.00 33.13 4.30
CA PRO A 306 5.12 32.86 5.21
C PRO A 306 5.13 31.40 5.66
N GLN A 307 6.33 30.80 5.75
CA GLN A 307 6.50 29.38 6.12
C GLN A 307 5.72 29.00 7.38
N TYR A 308 5.78 29.81 8.44
CA TYR A 308 5.02 29.55 9.68
C TYR A 308 3.52 29.37 9.43
N SER A 309 2.93 30.21 8.58
CA SER A 309 1.51 30.11 8.25
C SER A 309 1.23 28.90 7.35
N LYS A 310 2.12 28.62 6.38
CA LYS A 310 2.03 27.44 5.51
C LYS A 310 2.01 26.16 6.34
N GLU A 311 3.00 25.98 7.20
CA GLU A 311 3.10 24.83 8.09
C GLU A 311 1.91 24.68 9.03
N LYS A 312 1.36 25.79 9.56
CA LYS A 312 0.16 25.75 10.41
C LYS A 312 -1.08 25.26 9.66
N VAL A 313 -1.21 25.58 8.37
CA VAL A 313 -2.30 25.06 7.56
C VAL A 313 -2.06 23.59 7.28
N ILE A 314 -0.86 23.19 6.85
CA ILE A 314 -0.53 21.78 6.61
C ILE A 314 -0.81 20.92 7.85
N SER A 315 -0.31 21.33 9.03
CA SER A 315 -0.57 20.62 10.30
C SER A 315 -2.06 20.50 10.65
N ALA A 316 -2.92 21.40 10.18
CA ALA A 316 -4.36 21.29 10.40
C ALA A 316 -4.99 20.17 9.56
N PHE A 317 -4.44 19.88 8.37
CA PHE A 317 -4.89 18.79 7.50
C PHE A 317 -4.24 17.45 7.88
N SER A 318 -2.96 17.43 8.27
CA SER A 318 -2.27 16.24 8.78
C SER A 318 -3.02 15.53 9.90
N LYS A 319 -3.62 16.30 10.82
CA LYS A 319 -4.45 15.78 11.94
C LYS A 319 -5.70 15.01 11.49
N HIS A 320 -6.01 15.05 10.20
CA HIS A 320 -7.15 14.39 9.57
C HIS A 320 -6.72 13.41 8.47
N ASN A 321 -5.45 13.01 8.42
CA ASN A 321 -4.88 12.13 7.38
C ASN A 321 -5.12 12.67 5.96
N ILE A 322 -5.05 13.99 5.80
CA ILE A 322 -5.12 14.65 4.49
C ILE A 322 -3.78 15.31 4.22
N MET A 323 -3.15 14.95 3.11
CA MET A 323 -1.88 15.53 2.68
C MET A 323 -2.14 16.83 1.92
N LEU A 324 -1.71 17.95 2.48
CA LEU A 324 -1.84 19.24 1.81
C LEU A 324 -0.51 19.65 1.17
N HIS A 325 -0.50 19.68 -0.15
CA HIS A 325 0.61 20.16 -0.98
C HIS A 325 0.37 21.61 -1.37
N ILE A 326 1.29 22.49 -0.99
CA ILE A 326 1.18 23.93 -1.28
C ILE A 326 2.35 24.33 -2.17
N ASP A 327 2.09 24.55 -3.45
CA ASP A 327 3.04 25.14 -4.37
C ASP A 327 2.92 26.67 -4.34
N ASP A 328 3.99 27.33 -3.93
CA ASP A 328 4.14 28.79 -4.00
C ASP A 328 5.11 29.23 -5.11
N GLY A 329 5.18 28.46 -6.19
CA GLY A 329 6.05 28.67 -7.34
C GLY A 329 7.43 28.02 -7.19
N LEU A 330 7.57 27.08 -6.25
CA LEU A 330 8.83 26.38 -5.94
C LEU A 330 8.77 24.89 -6.28
N MET A 331 7.59 24.33 -6.54
CA MET A 331 7.40 22.94 -6.97
C MET A 331 7.49 22.76 -8.49
N GLY A 332 7.80 23.85 -9.23
CA GLY A 332 8.01 23.81 -10.68
C GLY A 332 6.69 23.70 -11.46
N GLY A 333 6.68 24.22 -12.70
CA GLY A 333 5.49 24.20 -13.56
C GLY A 333 4.57 25.44 -13.43
N GLY A 334 4.57 26.13 -12.30
CA GLY A 334 3.88 27.42 -12.12
C GLY A 334 4.71 28.61 -12.61
N GLY A 335 4.25 29.33 -13.64
CA GLY A 335 4.70 30.69 -13.92
C GLY A 335 6.02 30.85 -14.71
N ALA A 336 6.17 30.18 -15.86
CA ALA A 336 6.89 30.84 -16.95
C ALA A 336 5.97 31.91 -17.55
N ASP A 337 5.88 33.06 -16.89
CA ASP A 337 5.48 34.29 -17.58
C ASP A 337 6.49 34.50 -18.72
N THR A 338 6.08 34.09 -19.92
CA THR A 338 6.71 34.53 -21.16
C THR A 338 6.40 36.03 -21.30
N ASP A 339 7.27 36.86 -20.74
CA ASP A 339 7.39 38.28 -21.12
C ASP A 339 8.10 38.45 -22.47
#